data_AF-A0A432CDP0-F1
#
_entry.id   AF-A0A432CDP0-F1
#
_cell.length_a   1.000
_cell.length_b   1.000
_cell.length_c   1.000
_cell.angle_alpha   90.00
_cell.angle_beta   90.00
_cell.angle_gamma   90.00
#
_symmetry.space_group_name_H-M   'P 1'
#
loop_
_entity.id
_entity.type
_entity.pdbx_description
1 polymer ?
#
loop_
_entity_poly.entity_id
_entity_poly.type
_entity_poly.pdbx_seq_one_letter_code
_entity_poly.pdbx_strand_id
1 'polypeptide(L)'
;MGKSIKLIKNRSDIGAGTRGSDLGIDAIEIAAINQNSDYFNQFEFEDVKTHNESIYDKNRSSSAKRIEHVVEQCTRVCNAVQKNLAGNYFPIVLSGDHSSALGTLSGIKAAFPEQNIGVFWIDAHADLHSPYTSPSGNIHGMPLSAALADDNLSSQNNEVPPETQQHWEDMKNIGCKGPKVLAENLVYFGVRDTEEEEDKQIEKLQIKNYKVDEVRYRGLRKCVAEALTKLSHCEVLYVSFDVDSMDCDMISYGTGTPVSKGFDQYEVIAIIKQIVQTKKVVCIEFVEINPLLDTKGNKMAETAFEVLEAITSELVISAE
;
A
#
# COMPACT_ATOMS: atom_id res chain seq x y z
N MET A 1 11.74 -7.33 25.61
CA MET A 1 10.36 -7.49 25.14
C MET A 1 10.27 -7.14 23.66
N GLY A 2 10.22 -8.14 22.80
CA GLY A 2 9.98 -7.98 21.36
C GLY A 2 8.59 -7.42 21.08
N LYS A 3 8.42 -6.84 19.89
CA LYS A 3 7.16 -6.23 19.47
C LYS A 3 6.12 -7.30 19.17
N SER A 4 4.96 -7.25 19.81
CA SER A 4 3.83 -8.12 19.43
C SER A 4 3.18 -7.62 18.14
N ILE A 5 2.72 -8.52 17.28
CA ILE A 5 1.99 -8.14 16.07
C ILE A 5 0.58 -7.70 16.44
N LYS A 6 0.09 -6.67 15.74
CA LYS A 6 -1.29 -6.20 15.83
C LYS A 6 -1.84 -5.97 14.43
N LEU A 7 -3.01 -6.53 14.13
CA LEU A 7 -3.66 -6.35 12.84
C LEU A 7 -4.48 -5.06 12.85
N ILE A 8 -4.32 -4.22 11.84
CA ILE A 8 -5.17 -3.05 11.62
C ILE A 8 -6.05 -3.36 10.40
N LYS A 9 -7.36 -3.41 10.59
CA LYS A 9 -8.30 -3.78 9.53
C LYS A 9 -9.01 -2.54 9.00
N ASN A 10 -8.64 -2.11 7.79
CA ASN A 10 -9.23 -0.99 7.08
C ASN A 10 -10.14 -1.49 5.95
N ARG A 11 -11.39 -1.86 6.26
CA ARG A 11 -12.38 -2.34 5.28
C ARG A 11 -12.95 -1.21 4.42
N SER A 12 -12.09 -0.42 3.79
CA SER A 12 -12.47 0.74 2.99
C SER A 12 -11.94 0.59 1.58
N ASP A 13 -12.84 0.79 0.62
CA ASP A 13 -12.59 0.81 -0.83
C ASP A 13 -13.20 2.07 -1.49
N ILE A 14 -13.35 3.16 -0.72
CA ILE A 14 -13.94 4.41 -1.20
C ILE A 14 -12.97 5.24 -2.05
N GLY A 15 -11.67 4.95 -2.04
CA GLY A 15 -10.68 5.49 -2.95
C GLY A 15 -10.63 4.76 -4.29
N ALA A 16 -11.11 3.51 -4.34
CA ALA A 16 -11.03 2.64 -5.51
C ALA A 16 -11.93 3.07 -6.69
N GLY A 17 -11.50 2.68 -7.91
CA GLY A 17 -12.31 2.70 -9.11
C GLY A 17 -13.32 1.56 -9.21
N THR A 18 -12.96 0.38 -8.69
CA THR A 18 -13.78 -0.83 -8.72
C THR A 18 -14.09 -1.28 -7.30
N ARG A 19 -15.38 -1.57 -7.02
CA ARG A 19 -15.86 -1.91 -5.68
C ARG A 19 -15.59 -3.37 -5.33
N GLY A 20 -15.43 -3.64 -4.04
CA GLY A 20 -15.36 -4.99 -3.48
C GLY A 20 -14.06 -5.32 -2.74
N SER A 21 -13.04 -4.46 -2.81
CA SER A 21 -11.82 -4.67 -2.03
C SER A 21 -12.03 -4.46 -0.52
N ASP A 22 -13.12 -3.81 -0.11
CA ASP A 22 -13.53 -3.73 1.30
C ASP A 22 -13.85 -5.10 1.92
N LEU A 23 -14.26 -6.07 1.09
CA LEU A 23 -14.46 -7.47 1.47
C LEU A 23 -13.16 -8.30 1.49
N GLY A 24 -12.04 -7.74 1.03
CA GLY A 24 -10.76 -8.45 0.92
C GLY A 24 -10.25 -9.01 2.24
N ILE A 25 -10.46 -8.27 3.33
CA ILE A 25 -10.06 -8.70 4.67
C ILE A 25 -10.84 -9.94 5.10
N ASP A 26 -12.16 -9.94 4.90
CA ASP A 26 -13.02 -11.08 5.23
C ASP A 26 -12.67 -12.30 4.35
N ALA A 27 -12.31 -12.05 3.09
CA ALA A 27 -11.87 -13.08 2.16
C ALA A 27 -10.55 -13.76 2.60
N ILE A 28 -9.58 -13.00 3.12
CA ILE A 28 -8.33 -13.56 3.70
C ILE A 28 -8.64 -14.34 4.99
N GLU A 29 -9.52 -13.82 5.85
CA GLU A 29 -9.92 -14.53 7.08
C GLU A 29 -10.58 -15.88 6.75
N ILE A 30 -11.44 -15.93 5.74
CA ILE A 30 -12.05 -17.16 5.23
C ILE A 30 -10.99 -18.10 4.63
N ALA A 31 -10.00 -17.57 3.91
CA ALA A 31 -8.90 -18.37 3.39
C ALA A 31 -8.10 -19.05 4.51
N ALA A 32 -7.79 -18.33 5.59
CA ALA A 32 -7.13 -18.90 6.76
C ALA A 32 -7.92 -20.06 7.38
N ILE A 33 -9.23 -19.85 7.58
CA ILE A 33 -10.14 -20.89 8.10
C ILE A 33 -10.14 -22.13 7.19
N ASN A 34 -10.26 -21.94 5.88
CA ASN A 34 -10.29 -23.04 4.91
C ASN A 34 -8.96 -23.81 4.86
N GLN A 35 -7.85 -23.16 5.18
CA GLN A 35 -6.53 -23.77 5.32
C GLN A 35 -6.29 -24.36 6.72
N ASN A 36 -7.27 -24.32 7.62
CA ASN A 36 -7.17 -24.73 9.03
C ASN A 36 -6.06 -23.98 9.80
N SER A 37 -5.77 -22.74 9.42
CA SER A 37 -4.83 -21.88 10.13
C SER A 37 -5.56 -21.06 11.20
N ASP A 38 -4.98 -21.02 12.40
CA ASP A 38 -5.49 -20.22 13.52
C ASP A 38 -4.97 -18.76 13.51
N TYR A 39 -4.39 -18.32 12.38
CA TYR A 39 -3.63 -17.07 12.25
C TYR A 39 -4.34 -15.86 12.88
N PHE A 40 -5.61 -15.63 12.54
CA PHE A 40 -6.34 -14.45 12.99
C PHE A 40 -6.76 -14.48 14.47
N ASN A 41 -6.69 -15.64 15.13
CA ASN A 41 -6.90 -15.76 16.58
C ASN A 41 -5.60 -15.56 17.37
N GLN A 42 -4.43 -15.62 16.72
CA GLN A 42 -3.13 -15.45 17.36
C GLN A 42 -2.78 -13.99 17.65
N PHE A 43 -3.43 -13.03 16.97
CA PHE A 43 -3.07 -11.62 17.03
C PHE A 43 -4.27 -10.75 17.43
N GLU A 44 -4.00 -9.75 18.27
CA GLU A 44 -4.98 -8.69 18.51
C GLU A 44 -5.23 -7.89 17.22
N PHE A 45 -6.43 -7.34 17.09
CA PHE A 45 -6.77 -6.46 15.97
C PHE A 45 -7.50 -5.19 16.40
N GLU A 46 -7.47 -4.19 15.53
CA GLU A 46 -8.25 -2.96 15.61
C GLU A 46 -8.96 -2.73 14.27
N ASP A 47 -10.29 -2.62 14.29
CA ASP A 47 -11.07 -2.24 13.11
C ASP A 47 -11.13 -0.72 12.98
N VAL A 48 -10.70 -0.21 11.82
CA VAL A 48 -10.79 1.21 11.50
C VAL A 48 -12.19 1.49 11.00
N LYS A 49 -12.91 2.42 11.67
CA LYS A 49 -14.23 2.86 11.22
C LYS A 49 -14.14 3.43 9.80
N THR A 50 -15.03 2.96 8.92
CA THR A 50 -15.02 3.26 7.49
C THR A 50 -16.01 4.37 7.12
N HIS A 51 -16.00 4.72 5.84
CA HIS A 51 -16.96 5.61 5.18
C HIS A 51 -17.61 4.93 3.96
N ASN A 52 -17.78 3.61 3.97
CA ASN A 52 -18.28 2.88 2.81
C ASN A 52 -19.71 3.30 2.43
N GLU A 53 -20.48 3.89 3.35
CA GLU A 53 -21.78 4.48 3.06
C GLU A 53 -21.71 5.67 2.08
N SER A 54 -20.57 6.36 1.98
CA SER A 54 -20.39 7.52 1.10
C SER A 54 -20.49 7.20 -0.39
N ILE A 55 -20.48 5.92 -0.76
CA ILE A 55 -20.58 5.48 -2.16
C ILE A 55 -21.94 5.80 -2.78
N TYR A 56 -22.96 5.95 -1.92
CA TYR A 56 -24.32 6.29 -2.34
C TYR A 56 -24.49 7.80 -2.52
N ASP A 57 -23.51 8.59 -2.07
CA ASP A 57 -23.52 10.03 -2.24
C ASP A 57 -23.09 10.43 -3.67
N LYS A 58 -23.54 11.61 -4.11
CA LYS A 58 -23.11 12.15 -5.39
C LYS A 58 -21.64 12.58 -5.29
N ASN A 59 -20.80 12.05 -6.20
CA ASN A 59 -19.43 12.53 -6.35
C ASN A 59 -19.42 14.04 -6.65
N ARG A 60 -18.67 14.80 -5.84
CA ARG A 60 -18.54 16.26 -5.96
C ARG A 60 -17.32 16.70 -6.77
N SER A 61 -16.39 15.78 -7.02
CA SER A 61 -15.17 16.01 -7.79
C SER A 61 -14.93 14.88 -8.77
N SER A 62 -14.59 15.23 -10.01
CA SER A 62 -14.19 14.29 -11.06
C SER A 62 -12.69 13.98 -11.03
N SER A 63 -11.88 14.86 -10.45
CA SER A 63 -10.42 14.72 -10.37
C SER A 63 -9.94 14.09 -9.05
N ALA A 64 -10.78 14.05 -8.02
CA ALA A 64 -10.52 13.31 -6.78
C ALA A 64 -11.85 12.88 -6.13
N LYS A 65 -12.34 11.69 -6.49
CA LYS A 65 -13.64 11.19 -6.07
C LYS A 65 -13.66 10.95 -4.57
N ARG A 66 -14.67 11.53 -3.89
CA ARG A 66 -14.92 11.36 -2.44
C ARG A 66 -13.74 11.78 -1.56
N ILE A 67 -12.91 12.71 -2.03
CA ILE A 67 -11.70 13.15 -1.33
C ILE A 67 -11.98 13.59 0.12
N GLU A 68 -13.12 14.20 0.38
CA GLU A 68 -13.56 14.61 1.71
C GLU A 68 -13.62 13.43 2.70
N HIS A 69 -14.06 12.26 2.24
CA HIS A 69 -14.15 11.05 3.05
C HIS A 69 -12.85 10.26 3.06
N VAL A 70 -12.09 10.28 1.95
CA VAL A 70 -10.78 9.62 1.87
C VAL A 70 -9.77 10.30 2.80
N VAL A 71 -9.77 11.64 2.91
CA VAL A 71 -8.97 12.37 3.90
C VAL A 71 -9.25 11.88 5.31
N GLU A 72 -10.53 11.78 5.69
CA GLU A 72 -10.93 11.29 7.01
C GLU A 72 -10.51 9.83 7.22
N GLN A 73 -10.66 8.99 6.20
CA GLN A 73 -10.31 7.58 6.27
C GLN A 73 -8.80 7.39 6.46
N CYS A 74 -7.98 8.04 5.64
CA CYS A 74 -6.52 8.01 5.77
C CYS A 74 -6.06 8.61 7.12
N THR A 75 -6.76 9.61 7.64
CA THR A 75 -6.49 10.16 8.99
C THR A 75 -6.74 9.12 10.08
N ARG A 76 -7.82 8.32 9.99
CA ARG A 76 -8.10 7.24 10.95
C ARG A 76 -7.05 6.13 10.87
N VAL A 77 -6.64 5.73 9.67
CA VAL A 77 -5.54 4.77 9.47
C VAL A 77 -4.23 5.30 10.06
N CYS A 78 -3.89 6.57 9.79
CA CYS A 78 -2.73 7.25 10.38
C CYS A 78 -2.74 7.17 11.91
N ASN A 79 -3.85 7.52 12.54
CA ASN A 79 -3.98 7.47 14.00
C ASN A 79 -3.84 6.05 14.54
N ALA A 80 -4.42 5.05 13.87
CA ALA A 80 -4.29 3.65 14.27
C ALA A 80 -2.85 3.16 14.18
N VAL A 81 -2.15 3.45 13.07
CA VAL A 81 -0.75 3.05 12.87
C VAL A 81 0.17 3.76 13.88
N GLN A 82 0.02 5.07 14.05
CA GLN A 82 0.81 5.84 15.01
C GLN A 82 0.64 5.31 16.45
N LYS A 83 -0.61 5.08 16.87
CA LYS A 83 -0.95 4.54 18.19
C LYS A 83 -0.33 3.16 18.42
N ASN A 84 -0.41 2.25 17.43
CA ASN A 84 0.13 0.90 17.56
C ASN A 84 1.67 0.90 17.61
N LEU A 85 2.33 1.72 16.79
CA LEU A 85 3.79 1.89 16.85
C LEU A 85 4.25 2.48 18.19
N ALA A 86 3.55 3.50 18.71
CA ALA A 86 3.83 4.09 20.02
C ALA A 86 3.57 3.10 21.17
N GLY A 87 2.63 2.17 21.00
CA GLY A 87 2.33 1.07 21.92
C GLY A 87 3.31 -0.11 21.83
N ASN A 88 4.41 0.01 21.07
CA ASN A 88 5.39 -1.05 20.84
C ASN A 88 4.81 -2.31 20.14
N TYR A 89 3.75 -2.14 19.34
CA TYR A 89 3.26 -3.18 18.44
C TYR A 89 3.95 -3.09 17.08
N PHE A 90 3.98 -4.22 16.36
CA PHE A 90 4.27 -4.29 14.93
C PHE A 90 2.92 -4.32 14.18
N PRO A 91 2.46 -3.20 13.59
CA PRO A 91 1.23 -3.18 12.82
C PRO A 91 1.38 -3.90 11.47
N ILE A 92 0.50 -4.87 11.21
CA ILE A 92 0.20 -5.33 9.86
C ILE A 92 -1.14 -4.71 9.46
N VAL A 93 -1.14 -3.88 8.43
CA VAL A 93 -2.35 -3.24 7.91
C VAL A 93 -2.93 -4.13 6.83
N LEU A 94 -4.18 -4.52 6.97
CA LEU A 94 -4.98 -5.13 5.92
C LEU A 94 -5.98 -4.07 5.47
N SER A 95 -5.95 -3.70 4.20
CA SER A 95 -6.80 -2.64 3.66
C SER A 95 -7.57 -3.13 2.43
N GLY A 96 -8.67 -2.44 2.14
CA GLY A 96 -9.34 -2.56 0.85
C GLY A 96 -8.52 -1.87 -0.23
N ASP A 97 -8.78 -0.60 -0.50
CA ASP A 97 -8.07 0.12 -1.56
C ASP A 97 -6.71 0.68 -1.12
N HIS A 98 -5.85 0.97 -2.10
CA HIS A 98 -4.47 1.41 -1.87
C HIS A 98 -4.32 2.86 -1.39
N SER A 99 -5.39 3.66 -1.37
CA SER A 99 -5.31 5.02 -0.82
C SER A 99 -4.95 5.02 0.67
N SER A 100 -5.20 3.90 1.37
CA SER A 100 -4.81 3.69 2.77
C SER A 100 -3.32 3.85 3.02
N ALA A 101 -2.48 3.59 2.02
CA ALA A 101 -1.03 3.68 2.14
C ALA A 101 -0.56 5.08 2.55
N LEU A 102 -1.27 6.13 2.13
CA LEU A 102 -1.02 7.49 2.62
C LEU A 102 -1.23 7.57 4.13
N GLY A 103 -2.35 7.04 4.63
CA GLY A 103 -2.65 6.96 6.05
C GLY A 103 -1.57 6.17 6.80
N THR A 104 -1.19 5.01 6.26
CA THR A 104 -0.15 4.15 6.84
C THR A 104 1.20 4.88 6.93
N LEU A 105 1.67 5.49 5.83
CA LEU A 105 2.90 6.29 5.79
C LEU A 105 2.86 7.49 6.73
N SER A 106 1.75 8.23 6.77
CA SER A 106 1.55 9.34 7.68
C SER A 106 1.63 8.90 9.14
N GLY A 107 1.06 7.74 9.49
CA GLY A 107 1.14 7.18 10.84
C GLY A 107 2.56 6.77 11.23
N ILE A 108 3.31 6.16 10.30
CA ILE A 108 4.73 5.82 10.50
C ILE A 108 5.54 7.11 10.70
N LYS A 109 5.36 8.12 9.85
CA LYS A 109 6.09 9.39 9.97
C LYS A 109 5.75 10.14 11.25
N ALA A 110 4.49 10.11 11.68
CA ALA A 110 4.07 10.71 12.93
C ALA A 110 4.62 9.96 14.17
N ALA A 111 4.90 8.65 14.06
CA ALA A 111 5.57 7.88 15.10
C ALA A 111 7.10 8.06 15.10
N PHE A 112 7.70 8.35 13.94
CA PHE A 112 9.14 8.53 13.76
C PHE A 112 9.48 9.86 13.03
N PRO A 113 9.17 11.03 13.62
CA PRO A 113 9.25 12.32 12.92
C PRO A 113 10.66 12.67 12.42
N GLU A 114 11.68 12.29 13.18
CA GLU A 114 13.09 12.60 12.87
C GLU A 114 13.79 11.54 12.01
N GLN A 115 13.12 10.42 11.71
CA GLN A 115 13.74 9.31 10.98
C GLN A 115 13.37 9.36 9.49
N ASN A 116 14.31 8.90 8.66
CA ASN A 116 14.09 8.66 7.25
C ASN A 116 13.37 7.33 7.08
N ILE A 117 12.24 7.38 6.38
CA ILE A 117 11.45 6.21 6.01
C ILE A 117 11.90 5.76 4.62
N GLY A 118 12.32 4.50 4.52
CA GLY A 118 12.48 3.82 3.24
C GLY A 118 11.20 3.06 2.88
N VAL A 119 10.76 3.18 1.64
CA VAL A 119 9.51 2.57 1.16
C VAL A 119 9.81 1.56 0.07
N PHE A 120 9.38 0.33 0.31
CA PHE A 120 9.26 -0.71 -0.71
C PHE A 120 7.81 -0.77 -1.16
N TRP A 121 7.59 -0.40 -2.41
CA TRP A 121 6.27 -0.40 -3.04
C TRP A 121 6.21 -1.55 -4.04
N ILE A 122 5.43 -2.57 -3.72
CA ILE A 122 5.33 -3.81 -4.49
C ILE A 122 3.95 -3.82 -5.15
N ASP A 123 3.91 -3.46 -6.43
CA ASP A 123 2.69 -3.04 -7.12
C ASP A 123 2.83 -3.21 -8.65
N ALA A 124 1.73 -3.33 -9.38
CA ALA A 124 1.72 -3.14 -10.82
C ALA A 124 1.71 -1.66 -11.26
N HIS A 125 1.19 -0.75 -10.43
CA HIS A 125 0.96 0.67 -10.69
C HIS A 125 1.91 1.57 -9.91
N ALA A 126 2.10 2.81 -10.39
CA ALA A 126 3.01 3.74 -9.73
C ALA A 126 2.35 4.53 -8.59
N ASP A 127 1.03 4.74 -8.63
CA ASP A 127 0.27 5.46 -7.61
C ASP A 127 0.76 6.90 -7.36
N LEU A 128 1.29 7.52 -8.41
CA LEU A 128 1.88 8.85 -8.45
C LEU A 128 0.96 9.89 -9.07
N HIS A 129 -0.25 9.54 -9.47
CA HIS A 129 -1.22 10.54 -9.87
C HIS A 129 -1.56 11.51 -8.72
N SER A 130 -2.01 12.69 -9.10
CA SER A 130 -2.60 13.67 -8.21
C SER A 130 -3.96 14.09 -8.79
N PRO A 131 -4.77 14.90 -8.09
CA PRO A 131 -5.96 15.48 -8.70
C PRO A 131 -5.67 16.26 -9.98
N TYR A 132 -4.44 16.77 -10.14
CA TYR A 132 -4.03 17.54 -11.31
C TYR A 132 -3.71 16.67 -12.54
N THR A 133 -3.37 15.41 -12.34
CA THR A 133 -2.89 14.52 -13.42
C THR A 133 -3.76 13.29 -13.65
N SER A 134 -4.54 12.86 -12.65
CA SER A 134 -5.32 11.62 -12.72
C SER A 134 -6.36 11.64 -13.86
N PRO A 135 -6.41 10.60 -14.72
CA PRO A 135 -7.43 10.48 -15.75
C PRO A 135 -8.79 10.02 -15.18
N SER A 136 -8.78 9.33 -14.04
CA SER A 136 -9.97 8.69 -13.47
C SER A 136 -10.54 9.44 -12.27
N GLY A 137 -9.69 10.19 -11.57
CA GLY A 137 -9.97 10.81 -10.28
C GLY A 137 -10.12 9.83 -9.12
N ASN A 138 -9.81 8.55 -9.30
CA ASN A 138 -9.83 7.59 -8.19
C ASN A 138 -8.57 7.79 -7.32
N ILE A 139 -8.74 7.87 -6.00
CA ILE A 139 -7.67 8.31 -5.09
C ILE A 139 -6.71 7.16 -4.73
N HIS A 140 -7.10 5.90 -4.96
CA HIS A 140 -6.19 4.77 -4.78
C HIS A 140 -4.93 4.87 -5.66
N GLY A 141 -5.01 5.52 -6.83
CA GLY A 141 -3.83 5.80 -7.67
C GLY A 141 -3.04 7.07 -7.30
N MET A 142 -3.30 7.68 -6.14
CA MET A 142 -2.66 8.94 -5.71
C MET A 142 -1.85 8.93 -4.40
N PRO A 143 -1.75 7.83 -3.60
CA PRO A 143 -1.21 7.90 -2.26
C PRO A 143 0.27 8.32 -2.23
N LEU A 144 1.08 7.93 -3.21
CA LEU A 144 2.50 8.29 -3.23
C LEU A 144 2.72 9.75 -3.62
N SER A 145 1.95 10.32 -4.55
CA SER A 145 2.01 11.76 -4.84
C SER A 145 1.71 12.59 -3.58
N ALA A 146 0.67 12.21 -2.82
CA ALA A 146 0.35 12.85 -1.56
C ALA A 146 1.47 12.68 -0.50
N ALA A 147 2.05 11.48 -0.41
CA ALA A 147 3.11 11.18 0.54
C ALA A 147 4.43 11.90 0.22
N LEU A 148 4.74 12.12 -1.07
CA LEU A 148 5.87 12.90 -1.55
C LEU A 148 5.63 14.41 -1.49
N ALA A 149 4.37 14.81 -1.29
CA ALA A 149 3.90 16.19 -1.42
C ALA A 149 4.26 16.82 -2.78
N ASP A 150 4.19 16.05 -3.86
CA ASP A 150 4.47 16.49 -5.24
C ASP A 150 3.21 16.35 -6.11
N ASP A 151 2.63 17.49 -6.46
CA ASP A 151 1.38 17.58 -7.24
C ASP A 151 1.56 17.27 -8.74
N ASN A 152 2.79 17.14 -9.22
CA ASN A 152 3.14 16.94 -10.63
C ASN A 152 2.56 18.00 -11.58
N LEU A 153 2.59 19.28 -11.16
CA LEU A 153 2.01 20.40 -11.92
C LEU A 153 2.63 20.58 -13.32
N SER A 154 3.86 20.11 -13.55
CA SER A 154 4.48 20.11 -14.88
C SER A 154 3.74 19.24 -15.91
N SER A 155 2.92 18.30 -15.44
CA SER A 155 2.14 17.37 -16.25
C SER A 155 0.63 17.52 -15.99
N GLN A 156 0.20 18.69 -15.49
CA GLN A 156 -1.20 18.94 -15.16
C GLN A 156 -2.09 18.88 -16.41
N ASN A 157 -3.15 18.08 -16.32
CA ASN A 157 -4.19 17.96 -17.35
C ASN A 157 -5.60 18.33 -16.84
N ASN A 158 -5.78 18.43 -15.53
CA ASN A 158 -7.06 18.76 -14.90
C ASN A 158 -7.08 20.18 -14.33
N GLU A 159 -8.21 20.86 -14.45
CA GLU A 159 -8.54 22.00 -13.60
C GLU A 159 -9.13 21.49 -12.28
N VAL A 160 -8.45 21.75 -11.16
CA VAL A 160 -8.87 21.24 -9.85
C VAL A 160 -9.63 22.35 -9.09
N PRO A 161 -10.90 22.13 -8.69
CA PRO A 161 -11.66 23.14 -7.94
C PRO A 161 -11.06 23.47 -6.56
N PRO A 162 -11.25 24.69 -6.01
CA PRO A 162 -10.67 25.08 -4.73
C PRO A 162 -11.00 24.15 -3.54
N GLU A 163 -12.21 23.59 -3.49
CA GLU A 163 -12.60 22.62 -2.45
C GLU A 163 -11.76 21.34 -2.54
N THR A 164 -11.54 20.81 -3.75
CA THR A 164 -10.67 19.65 -3.98
C THR A 164 -9.21 19.97 -3.67
N GLN A 165 -8.73 21.17 -4.03
CA GLN A 165 -7.37 21.61 -3.67
C GLN A 165 -7.18 21.62 -2.15
N GLN A 166 -8.16 22.15 -1.40
CA GLN A 166 -8.08 22.19 0.06
C GLN A 166 -8.02 20.78 0.65
N HIS A 167 -8.90 19.88 0.22
CA HIS A 167 -8.86 18.49 0.71
C HIS A 167 -7.57 17.77 0.32
N TRP A 168 -7.03 18.04 -0.88
CA TRP A 168 -5.74 17.49 -1.29
C TRP A 168 -4.58 18.02 -0.44
N GLU A 169 -4.58 19.31 -0.10
CA GLU A 169 -3.64 19.84 0.89
C GLU A 169 -3.81 19.19 2.25
N ASP A 170 -5.05 18.93 2.69
CA ASP A 170 -5.30 18.22 3.94
C ASP A 170 -4.73 16.78 3.88
N MET A 171 -4.90 16.05 2.77
CA MET A 171 -4.27 14.74 2.53
C MET A 171 -2.76 14.80 2.65
N LYS A 172 -2.12 15.75 1.96
CA LYS A 172 -0.66 15.98 2.03
C LYS A 172 -0.17 16.37 3.41
N ASN A 173 -1.04 16.73 4.36
CA ASN A 173 -0.65 17.13 5.72
C ASN A 173 -1.20 16.20 6.82
N ILE A 174 -1.74 15.03 6.47
CA ILE A 174 -2.17 14.01 7.46
C ILE A 174 -0.98 13.57 8.32
N GLY A 175 -1.16 13.55 9.65
CA GLY A 175 -0.18 13.09 10.63
C GLY A 175 0.96 14.09 10.89
N CYS A 176 1.60 14.60 9.84
CA CYS A 176 2.59 15.67 9.92
C CYS A 176 2.53 16.56 8.67
N LYS A 177 3.01 17.80 8.80
CA LYS A 177 3.10 18.73 7.67
C LYS A 177 4.18 18.29 6.68
N GLY A 178 3.89 18.41 5.39
CA GLY A 178 4.86 18.16 4.31
C GLY A 178 5.08 16.67 3.98
N PRO A 179 6.18 16.34 3.27
CA PRO A 179 6.40 15.00 2.75
C PRO A 179 6.63 13.97 3.87
N LYS A 180 6.08 12.77 3.69
CA LYS A 180 6.23 11.62 4.60
C LYS A 180 7.45 10.78 4.23
N VAL A 181 7.77 10.77 2.94
CA VAL A 181 8.92 10.08 2.35
C VAL A 181 9.56 10.99 1.30
N LEU A 182 10.86 10.84 1.08
CA LEU A 182 11.57 11.50 -0.02
C LEU A 182 11.62 10.55 -1.22
N ALA A 183 11.58 11.08 -2.44
CA ALA A 183 11.59 10.24 -3.65
C ALA A 183 12.80 9.30 -3.73
N GLU A 184 13.97 9.73 -3.25
CA GLU A 184 15.18 8.90 -3.21
C GLU A 184 15.07 7.69 -2.27
N ASN A 185 14.11 7.72 -1.34
CA ASN A 185 13.82 6.67 -0.37
C ASN A 185 12.68 5.74 -0.82
N LEU A 186 12.15 5.92 -2.03
CA LEU A 186 11.13 5.06 -2.62
C LEU A 186 11.76 4.09 -3.64
N VAL A 187 11.41 2.81 -3.52
CA VAL A 187 11.80 1.77 -4.47
C VAL A 187 10.57 0.95 -4.86
N TYR A 188 10.35 0.85 -6.17
CA TYR A 188 9.32 0.00 -6.76
C TYR A 188 9.85 -1.41 -7.06
N PHE A 189 8.97 -2.39 -6.88
CA PHE A 189 9.08 -3.72 -7.46
C PHE A 189 7.80 -4.03 -8.24
N GLY A 190 7.95 -4.30 -9.54
CA GLY A 190 6.84 -4.82 -10.36
C GLY A 190 6.05 -3.78 -11.16
N VAL A 191 6.28 -2.48 -10.93
CA VAL A 191 5.53 -1.41 -11.62
C VAL A 191 5.71 -1.53 -13.13
N ARG A 192 4.59 -1.62 -13.84
CA ARG A 192 4.54 -1.98 -15.27
C ARG A 192 3.30 -1.49 -16.01
N ASP A 193 2.32 -0.92 -15.32
CA ASP A 193 1.18 -0.23 -15.91
C ASP A 193 1.12 1.19 -15.36
N THR A 194 1.42 2.17 -16.22
CA THR A 194 1.59 3.58 -15.85
C THR A 194 1.09 4.49 -16.97
N GLU A 195 0.66 5.69 -16.60
CA GLU A 195 0.33 6.77 -17.53
C GLU A 195 1.52 7.72 -17.79
N GLU A 196 1.43 8.51 -18.88
CA GLU A 196 2.50 9.41 -19.32
C GLU A 196 2.89 10.44 -18.24
N GLU A 197 1.91 10.91 -17.46
CA GLU A 197 2.13 11.86 -16.37
C GLU A 197 2.94 11.24 -15.23
N GLU A 198 2.68 9.98 -14.90
CA GLU A 198 3.43 9.22 -13.89
C GLU A 198 4.83 8.87 -14.39
N ASP A 199 4.98 8.44 -15.64
CA ASP A 199 6.28 8.16 -16.26
C ASP A 199 7.22 9.37 -16.18
N LYS A 200 6.70 10.57 -16.52
CA LYS A 200 7.45 11.83 -16.41
C LYS A 200 7.85 12.12 -14.96
N GLN A 201 6.99 11.81 -14.00
CA GLN A 201 7.26 12.02 -12.58
C GLN A 201 8.29 11.03 -12.05
N ILE A 202 8.21 9.76 -12.43
CA ILE A 202 9.20 8.72 -12.12
C ILE A 202 10.58 9.13 -12.66
N GLU A 203 10.66 9.61 -13.90
CA GLU A 203 11.90 10.09 -14.50
C GLU A 203 12.44 11.32 -13.76
N LYS A 204 11.59 12.35 -13.55
CA LYS A 204 11.95 13.59 -12.83
C LYS A 204 12.48 13.30 -11.43
N LEU A 205 11.85 12.39 -10.71
CA LEU A 205 12.17 12.04 -9.33
C LEU A 205 13.22 10.92 -9.21
N GLN A 206 13.62 10.33 -10.34
CA GLN A 206 14.58 9.23 -10.43
C GLN A 206 14.21 8.03 -9.53
N ILE A 207 12.93 7.70 -9.48
CA ILE A 207 12.44 6.59 -8.63
C ILE A 207 12.90 5.26 -9.24
N LYS A 208 13.55 4.43 -8.42
CA LYS A 208 14.07 3.14 -8.91
C LYS A 208 12.95 2.12 -8.94
N ASN A 209 12.64 1.64 -10.13
CA ASN A 209 11.79 0.46 -10.36
C ASN A 209 12.64 -0.77 -10.72
N TYR A 210 12.40 -1.88 -10.03
CA TYR A 210 12.85 -3.20 -10.39
C TYR A 210 11.70 -3.95 -11.07
N LYS A 211 11.72 -3.94 -12.41
CA LYS A 211 10.68 -4.58 -13.23
C LYS A 211 10.73 -6.11 -13.08
N VAL A 212 9.60 -6.77 -13.32
CA VAL A 212 9.47 -8.23 -13.17
C VAL A 212 10.51 -9.00 -14.01
N ASP A 213 10.66 -8.61 -15.27
CA ASP A 213 11.63 -9.20 -16.19
C ASP A 213 13.08 -8.92 -15.77
N GLU A 214 13.38 -7.71 -15.29
CA GLU A 214 14.67 -7.33 -14.74
C GLU A 214 15.03 -8.21 -13.53
N VAL A 215 14.10 -8.40 -12.59
CA VAL A 215 14.29 -9.22 -11.38
C VAL A 215 14.56 -10.68 -11.74
N ARG A 216 13.80 -11.24 -12.68
CA ARG A 216 13.99 -12.63 -13.16
C ARG A 216 15.30 -12.81 -13.91
N TYR A 217 15.69 -11.84 -14.74
CA TYR A 217 16.93 -11.89 -15.53
C TYR A 217 18.19 -11.70 -14.67
N ARG A 218 18.20 -10.69 -13.79
CA ARG A 218 19.38 -10.33 -12.97
C ARG A 218 19.49 -11.17 -11.70
N GLY A 219 18.40 -11.81 -11.29
CA GLY A 219 18.27 -12.61 -10.08
C GLY A 219 17.71 -11.79 -8.90
N LEU A 220 16.64 -12.31 -8.31
CA LEU A 220 15.88 -11.66 -7.24
C LEU A 220 16.74 -11.19 -6.07
N ARG A 221 17.61 -12.06 -5.53
CA ARG A 221 18.49 -11.71 -4.39
C ARG A 221 19.39 -10.52 -4.69
N LYS A 222 19.87 -10.40 -5.93
CA LYS A 222 20.72 -9.28 -6.35
C LYS A 222 19.93 -7.97 -6.37
N CYS A 223 18.76 -7.97 -7.00
CA CYS A 223 17.89 -6.79 -7.07
C CYS A 223 17.47 -6.30 -5.68
N VAL A 224 17.09 -7.22 -4.78
CA VAL A 224 16.71 -6.86 -3.41
C VAL A 224 17.92 -6.34 -2.62
N ALA A 225 19.11 -6.93 -2.75
CA ALA A 225 20.32 -6.43 -2.09
C ALA A 225 20.73 -5.02 -2.56
N GLU A 226 20.58 -4.72 -3.84
CA GLU A 226 20.81 -3.37 -4.39
C GLU A 226 19.78 -2.38 -3.86
N ALA A 227 18.50 -2.76 -3.81
CA ALA A 227 17.44 -1.94 -3.23
C ALA A 227 17.69 -1.62 -1.75
N LEU A 228 18.07 -2.63 -0.97
CA LEU A 228 18.45 -2.48 0.44
C LEU A 228 19.69 -1.60 0.63
N THR A 229 20.66 -1.68 -0.29
CA THR A 229 21.83 -0.81 -0.27
C THR A 229 21.43 0.65 -0.52
N LYS A 230 20.54 0.90 -1.49
CA LYS A 230 19.97 2.23 -1.78
C LYS A 230 19.23 2.82 -0.58
N LEU A 231 18.53 2.02 0.21
CA LEU A 231 17.79 2.46 1.41
C LEU A 231 18.55 2.25 2.73
N SER A 232 19.87 2.01 2.67
CA SER A 232 20.66 1.68 3.86
C SER A 232 20.73 2.82 4.88
N HIS A 233 20.62 4.07 4.42
CA HIS A 233 20.56 5.28 5.25
C HIS A 233 19.20 5.52 5.90
N CYS A 234 18.15 4.80 5.51
CA CYS A 234 16.85 4.89 6.17
C CYS A 234 16.87 4.11 7.50
N GLU A 235 16.39 4.72 8.58
CA GLU A 235 16.33 4.09 9.89
C GLU A 235 15.16 3.09 10.01
N VAL A 236 14.04 3.40 9.36
CA VAL A 236 12.84 2.55 9.33
C VAL A 236 12.42 2.25 7.90
N LEU A 237 11.86 1.06 7.72
CA LEU A 237 11.36 0.58 6.43
C LEU A 237 9.86 0.31 6.51
N TYR A 238 9.18 0.63 5.41
CA TYR A 238 7.78 0.34 5.17
C TYR A 238 7.66 -0.53 3.92
N VAL A 239 6.83 -1.57 3.99
CA VAL A 239 6.49 -2.40 2.84
C VAL A 239 5.00 -2.23 2.58
N SER A 240 4.64 -1.69 1.41
CA SER A 240 3.27 -1.74 0.91
C SER A 240 3.21 -2.77 -0.21
N PHE A 241 2.33 -3.75 -0.05
CA PHE A 241 2.15 -4.84 -0.99
C PHE A 241 0.72 -4.81 -1.54
N ASP A 242 0.63 -4.43 -2.81
CA ASP A 242 -0.56 -4.62 -3.62
C ASP A 242 -0.55 -6.02 -4.23
N VAL A 243 -1.67 -6.73 -4.12
CA VAL A 243 -1.82 -8.06 -4.70
C VAL A 243 -1.82 -8.08 -6.22
N ASP A 244 -2.09 -6.96 -6.89
CA ASP A 244 -2.02 -6.83 -8.35
C ASP A 244 -0.57 -6.79 -8.90
N SER A 245 0.42 -6.62 -8.02
CA SER A 245 1.82 -6.87 -8.34
C SER A 245 2.06 -8.33 -8.78
N MET A 246 1.18 -9.24 -8.35
CA MET A 246 1.16 -10.63 -8.76
C MET A 246 0.48 -10.81 -10.12
N ASP A 247 0.92 -11.83 -10.86
CA ASP A 247 0.40 -12.10 -12.19
C ASP A 247 -1.05 -12.62 -12.16
N CYS A 248 -1.97 -11.86 -12.75
CA CYS A 248 -3.39 -12.20 -12.78
C CYS A 248 -3.72 -13.43 -13.65
N ASP A 249 -2.93 -13.71 -14.69
CA ASP A 249 -3.11 -14.87 -15.56
C ASP A 249 -2.70 -16.16 -14.84
N MET A 250 -1.64 -16.09 -14.03
CA MET A 250 -1.17 -17.22 -13.24
C MET A 250 -2.03 -17.44 -11.98
N ILE A 251 -2.29 -16.37 -11.23
CA ILE A 251 -2.89 -16.45 -9.89
C ILE A 251 -4.40 -16.26 -9.98
N SER A 252 -4.87 -15.01 -10.11
CA SER A 252 -6.30 -14.67 -10.12
C SER A 252 -6.52 -13.23 -10.58
N TYR A 253 -7.72 -12.96 -11.08
CA TYR A 253 -8.22 -11.62 -11.38
C TYR A 253 -8.92 -10.97 -10.17
N GLY A 254 -8.78 -11.54 -8.97
CA GLY A 254 -9.39 -11.07 -7.72
C GLY A 254 -8.79 -9.79 -7.13
N THR A 255 -8.57 -8.78 -7.97
CA THR A 255 -8.11 -7.42 -7.64
C THR A 255 -8.81 -6.40 -8.57
N GLY A 256 -8.89 -5.13 -8.16
CA GLY A 256 -9.59 -4.07 -8.89
C GLY A 256 -8.99 -3.76 -10.27
N THR A 257 -7.67 -3.86 -10.41
CA THR A 257 -6.88 -3.46 -11.58
C THR A 257 -5.86 -4.54 -11.96
N PRO A 258 -6.29 -5.70 -12.46
CA PRO A 258 -5.39 -6.82 -12.72
C PRO A 258 -4.45 -6.54 -13.91
N VAL A 259 -3.14 -6.70 -13.71
CA VAL A 259 -2.12 -6.51 -14.75
C VAL A 259 -1.32 -7.79 -14.98
N SER A 260 -1.31 -8.28 -16.23
CA SER A 260 -0.56 -9.50 -16.62
C SER A 260 0.95 -9.37 -16.40
N LYS A 261 1.67 -10.50 -16.44
CA LYS A 261 3.14 -10.58 -16.38
C LYS A 261 3.73 -10.07 -15.06
N GLY A 262 2.99 -10.26 -13.97
CA GLY A 262 3.41 -9.95 -12.60
C GLY A 262 4.35 -11.00 -12.00
N PHE A 263 4.62 -10.84 -10.71
CA PHE A 263 5.32 -11.83 -9.91
C PHE A 263 4.43 -13.04 -9.59
N ASP A 264 5.04 -14.19 -9.26
CA ASP A 264 4.33 -15.21 -8.49
C ASP A 264 4.42 -14.93 -6.98
N GLN A 265 3.64 -15.67 -6.17
CA GLN A 265 3.63 -15.46 -4.73
C GLN A 265 4.96 -15.81 -4.05
N TYR A 266 5.75 -16.73 -4.61
CA TYR A 266 7.03 -17.13 -4.05
C TYR A 266 8.10 -16.05 -4.27
N GLU A 267 8.05 -15.36 -5.42
CA GLU A 267 8.86 -14.18 -5.71
C GLU A 267 8.53 -13.04 -4.73
N VAL A 268 7.24 -12.73 -4.53
CA VAL A 268 6.79 -11.73 -3.54
C VAL A 268 7.26 -12.09 -2.13
N ILE A 269 7.04 -13.34 -1.69
CA ILE A 269 7.52 -13.83 -0.39
C ILE A 269 9.04 -13.64 -0.29
N ALA A 270 9.80 -14.05 -1.31
CA ALA A 270 11.26 -13.94 -1.28
C ALA A 270 11.76 -12.48 -1.23
N ILE A 271 11.06 -11.54 -1.87
CA ILE A 271 11.34 -10.11 -1.79
C ILE A 271 11.09 -9.62 -0.36
N ILE A 272 9.89 -9.82 0.16
CA ILE A 272 9.50 -9.27 1.47
C ILE A 272 10.31 -9.91 2.61
N LYS A 273 10.58 -11.22 2.55
CA LYS A 273 11.42 -11.91 3.55
C LYS A 273 12.82 -11.29 3.67
N GLN A 274 13.47 -10.99 2.54
CA GLN A 274 14.79 -10.36 2.55
C GLN A 274 14.74 -8.92 3.11
N ILE A 275 13.66 -8.19 2.85
CA ILE A 275 13.47 -6.84 3.40
C ILE A 275 13.25 -6.91 4.92
N VAL A 276 12.40 -7.84 5.39
CA VAL A 276 12.11 -8.05 6.82
C VAL A 276 13.36 -8.48 7.61
N GLN A 277 14.26 -9.26 7.01
CA GLN A 277 15.52 -9.68 7.65
C GLN A 277 16.44 -8.51 8.07
N THR A 278 16.23 -7.31 7.53
CA THR A 278 16.94 -6.09 7.98
C THR A 278 16.60 -5.69 9.42
N LYS A 279 15.46 -6.17 9.95
CA LYS A 279 14.87 -5.75 11.23
C LYS A 279 14.55 -4.24 11.32
N LYS A 280 14.60 -3.52 10.19
CA LYS A 280 14.21 -2.10 10.09
C LYS A 280 12.74 -1.92 9.70
N VAL A 281 12.08 -2.98 9.22
CA VAL A 281 10.65 -2.91 8.87
C VAL A 281 9.84 -2.61 10.12
N VAL A 282 8.99 -1.59 10.07
CA VAL A 282 8.13 -1.20 11.19
C VAL A 282 6.65 -1.44 10.94
N CYS A 283 6.25 -1.58 9.68
CA CYS A 283 4.88 -1.84 9.26
C CYS A 283 4.87 -2.51 7.89
N ILE A 284 3.91 -3.39 7.67
CA ILE A 284 3.62 -4.01 6.37
C ILE A 284 2.13 -3.81 6.08
N GLU A 285 1.79 -3.44 4.86
CA GLU A 285 0.41 -3.27 4.40
C GLU A 285 0.11 -4.25 3.25
N PHE A 286 -1.07 -4.85 3.28
CA PHE A 286 -1.65 -5.69 2.22
C PHE A 286 -2.94 -5.04 1.73
N VAL A 287 -3.09 -4.85 0.42
CA VAL A 287 -4.23 -4.13 -0.18
C VAL A 287 -4.81 -4.83 -1.42
N GLU A 288 -5.91 -4.28 -1.94
CA GLU A 288 -6.56 -4.53 -3.22
C GLU A 288 -7.06 -5.96 -3.49
N ILE A 289 -7.25 -6.77 -2.45
CA ILE A 289 -7.88 -8.08 -2.58
C ILE A 289 -9.38 -7.88 -2.80
N ASN A 290 -9.86 -8.24 -3.99
CA ASN A 290 -11.27 -8.10 -4.37
C ASN A 290 -11.90 -9.46 -4.70
N PRO A 291 -12.58 -10.12 -3.74
CA PRO A 291 -13.20 -11.43 -3.97
C PRO A 291 -14.35 -11.38 -4.99
N LEU A 292 -14.95 -10.20 -5.26
CA LEU A 292 -16.05 -10.09 -6.21
C LEU A 292 -15.60 -10.22 -7.67
N LEU A 293 -14.32 -10.02 -7.94
CA LEU A 293 -13.70 -10.16 -9.26
C LEU A 293 -12.96 -11.49 -9.42
N ASP A 294 -12.88 -12.28 -8.34
CA ASP A 294 -12.17 -13.55 -8.36
C ASP A 294 -13.02 -14.64 -9.04
N THR A 295 -12.73 -14.89 -10.32
CA THR A 295 -13.39 -15.94 -11.10
C THR A 295 -12.98 -17.37 -10.71
N LYS A 296 -11.97 -17.51 -9.83
CA LYS A 296 -11.50 -18.78 -9.27
C LYS A 296 -12.00 -18.98 -7.83
N GLY A 297 -13.01 -18.24 -7.41
CA GLY A 297 -13.65 -18.34 -6.10
C GLY A 297 -13.03 -17.38 -5.09
N ASN A 298 -11.97 -17.79 -4.41
CA ASN A 298 -11.27 -16.98 -3.41
C ASN A 298 -9.74 -17.04 -3.57
N LYS A 299 -9.27 -17.34 -4.79
CA LYS A 299 -7.89 -17.75 -5.03
C LYS A 299 -6.88 -16.62 -4.75
N MET A 300 -7.24 -15.37 -5.02
CA MET A 300 -6.40 -14.22 -4.69
C MET A 300 -6.21 -14.10 -3.18
N ALA A 301 -7.30 -14.18 -2.40
CA ALA A 301 -7.21 -14.11 -0.95
C ALA A 301 -6.48 -15.31 -0.33
N GLU A 302 -6.66 -16.51 -0.87
CA GLU A 302 -5.86 -17.70 -0.49
C GLU A 302 -4.37 -17.47 -0.72
N THR A 303 -4.02 -16.90 -1.87
CA THR A 303 -2.62 -16.64 -2.24
C THR A 303 -2.03 -15.50 -1.40
N ALA A 304 -2.79 -14.43 -1.16
CA ALA A 304 -2.39 -13.35 -0.27
C ALA A 304 -2.22 -13.83 1.18
N PHE A 305 -3.05 -14.78 1.63
CA PHE A 305 -2.90 -15.41 2.93
C PHE A 305 -1.62 -16.25 3.03
N GLU A 306 -1.27 -17.03 1.99
CA GLU A 306 0.02 -17.74 1.92
C GLU A 306 1.20 -16.77 2.09
N VAL A 307 1.14 -15.60 1.44
CA VAL A 307 2.15 -14.54 1.56
C VAL A 307 2.19 -13.98 2.98
N LEU A 308 1.03 -13.61 3.54
CA LEU A 308 0.89 -13.07 4.89
C LEU A 308 1.44 -14.00 5.97
N GLU A 309 1.06 -15.28 5.93
CA GLU A 309 1.52 -16.28 6.89
C GLU A 309 3.03 -16.51 6.78
N ALA A 310 3.55 -16.63 5.54
CA ALA A 310 4.97 -16.83 5.30
C ALA A 310 5.82 -15.65 5.79
N ILE A 311 5.37 -14.41 5.63
CA ILE A 311 6.08 -13.21 6.09
C ILE A 311 5.99 -13.07 7.60
N THR A 312 4.80 -13.31 8.17
CA THR A 312 4.57 -13.21 9.62
C THR A 312 5.49 -14.15 10.39
N SER A 313 5.76 -15.35 9.87
CA SER A 313 6.68 -16.30 10.50
C SER A 313 8.15 -15.82 10.58
N GLU A 314 8.54 -14.84 9.76
CA GLU A 314 9.90 -14.27 9.73
C GLU A 314 10.03 -12.98 10.56
N LEU A 315 8.90 -12.39 10.97
CA LEU A 315 8.90 -11.26 11.88
C LEU A 315 9.39 -11.77 13.24
N VAL A 316 10.69 -11.59 13.52
CA VAL A 316 11.29 -11.95 14.80
C VAL A 316 10.71 -11.07 15.90
N ILE A 317 9.64 -11.55 16.52
CA ILE A 317 9.14 -11.04 17.79
C ILE A 317 10.05 -11.65 18.85
N SER A 318 11.11 -10.94 19.25
CA SER A 318 12.01 -11.44 20.29
C SER A 318 11.25 -11.63 21.61
N ALA A 319 10.80 -12.84 21.90
CA ALA A 319 10.41 -13.23 23.23
C ALA A 319 11.70 -13.37 24.06
N GLU A 320 11.98 -12.37 24.90
CA GLU A 320 12.78 -12.55 26.12
C GLU A 320 11.81 -12.41 27.30
#